data_AF-A0ABD1JWN4-F1
#
_entry.id   AF-A0ABD1JWN4-F1
#
_cell.length_a   1.000
_cell.length_b   1.000
_cell.length_c   1.000
_cell.angle_alpha   90.00
_cell.angle_beta   90.00
_cell.angle_gamma   90.00
#
_symmetry.space_group_name_H-M   'P 1'
#
loop_
_entity.id
_entity.type
_entity.pdbx_description
1 polymer ?
#
loop_
_entity_poly.entity_id
_entity_poly.type
_entity_poly.pdbx_seq_one_letter_code
_entity_poly.pdbx_strand_id
1 'polypeptide(L)'
;MASYECNRNPASERIPSLFAKDDIKVRKTIVEKIRRDRINNSIEELRTLLQTDQCPEQPPARLEKADILESAVQFLREQASSKSNESYQSGFSHCLQETLRHLSLHAPLQPAAREQIKRFYVHQRVSMNTRLSTEPRSQFCIPSKRHSTLRARKSLWRPW
;
A
#
# COMPACT_ATOMS: atom_id res chain seq x y z
N MET A 1 -27.34 71.77 24.10
CA MET A 1 -26.37 71.67 22.99
C MET A 1 -25.14 70.97 23.52
N ALA A 2 -24.86 69.77 23.03
CA ALA A 2 -23.65 69.02 23.33
C ALA A 2 -22.48 69.59 22.52
N SER A 3 -21.30 69.74 23.14
CA SER A 3 -19.97 69.51 22.52
C SER A 3 -18.88 69.50 23.59
N TYR A 4 -18.38 68.33 24.01
CA TYR A 4 -17.14 67.65 23.57
C TYR A 4 -15.84 68.39 23.94
N GLU A 5 -15.36 68.24 25.17
CA GLU A 5 -13.92 68.30 25.46
C GLU A 5 -13.38 66.87 25.63
N CYS A 6 -12.52 66.50 24.71
CA CYS A 6 -11.80 65.23 24.69
C CYS A 6 -10.75 65.25 25.81
N ASN A 7 -11.06 64.65 26.96
CA ASN A 7 -10.05 64.37 27.97
C ASN A 7 -9.20 63.18 27.49
N ARG A 8 -7.96 63.49 27.11
CA ARG A 8 -6.91 62.55 26.75
C ARG A 8 -6.66 61.61 27.93
N ASN A 9 -6.92 60.32 27.75
CA ASN A 9 -6.52 59.28 28.70
C ASN A 9 -5.19 58.66 28.20
N PRO A 10 -4.04 58.89 28.84
CA PRO A 10 -2.77 58.27 28.45
C PRO A 10 -2.65 56.90 29.13
N ALA A 11 -3.46 55.93 28.71
CA ALA A 11 -3.41 54.58 29.28
C ALA A 11 -3.71 53.49 28.25
N SER A 12 -3.14 53.62 27.05
CA SER A 12 -3.10 52.51 26.10
C SER A 12 -1.70 52.33 25.52
N GLU A 13 -0.73 52.09 26.40
CA GLU A 13 0.43 51.30 26.01
C GLU A 13 0.00 49.85 25.86
N ARG A 14 -0.68 49.57 24.75
CA ARG A 14 -0.86 48.22 24.27
C ARG A 14 0.50 47.77 23.74
N ILE A 15 1.39 47.34 24.63
CA ILE A 15 2.63 46.65 24.23
C ILE A 15 2.19 45.47 23.34
N PRO A 16 2.52 45.45 22.04
CA PRO A 16 2.23 44.30 21.22
C PRO A 16 3.07 43.15 21.79
N SER A 17 2.41 42.12 22.32
CA SER A 17 3.04 40.89 22.80
C SER A 17 3.78 40.22 21.63
N LEU A 18 5.03 40.63 21.42
CA LEU A 18 5.99 39.98 20.52
C LEU A 18 6.25 38.54 20.98
N PHE A 19 6.26 38.32 22.30
CA PHE A 19 6.41 37.02 22.94
C PHE A 19 5.32 36.01 22.53
N ALA A 20 4.05 36.43 22.37
CA ALA A 20 2.99 35.51 21.96
C ALA A 20 3.21 34.97 20.53
N LYS A 21 3.81 35.75 19.63
CA LYS A 21 4.11 35.30 18.26
C LYS A 21 5.28 34.32 18.24
N ASP A 22 6.30 34.56 19.07
CA ASP A 22 7.44 33.68 19.23
C ASP A 22 7.05 32.37 19.92
N ASP A 23 6.18 32.40 20.93
CA ASP A 23 5.63 31.21 21.60
C ASP A 23 4.77 30.35 20.65
N ILE A 24 4.02 30.98 19.75
CA ILE A 24 3.27 30.27 18.70
C ILE A 24 4.25 29.62 17.72
N LYS A 25 5.33 30.32 17.35
CA LYS A 25 6.34 29.79 16.41
C LYS A 25 7.13 28.64 17.01
N VAL A 26 7.51 28.73 18.28
CA VAL A 26 8.17 27.67 19.05
C VAL A 26 7.26 26.44 19.16
N ARG A 27 5.99 26.62 19.54
CA ARG A 27 5.03 25.51 19.57
C ARG A 27 4.84 24.86 18.20
N LYS A 28 4.75 25.66 17.12
CA LYS A 28 4.69 25.14 15.74
C LYS A 28 5.93 24.33 15.39
N THR A 29 7.13 24.79 15.75
CA THR A 29 8.37 24.04 15.49
C THR A 29 8.45 22.72 16.27
N ILE A 30 7.96 22.69 17.51
CA ILE A 30 7.91 21.47 18.33
C ILE A 30 6.93 20.46 17.74
N VAL A 31 5.72 20.90 17.38
CA VAL A 31 4.70 20.03 16.76
C VAL A 31 5.21 19.46 15.44
N GLU A 32 5.85 20.28 14.61
CA GLU A 32 6.44 19.82 13.35
C GLU A 32 7.59 18.83 13.57
N LYS A 33 8.41 19.02 14.61
CA LYS A 33 9.43 18.04 15.00
C LYS A 33 8.79 16.70 15.36
N ILE A 34 7.78 16.69 16.23
CA ILE A 34 7.04 15.46 16.60
C ILE A 34 6.44 14.78 15.38
N ARG A 35 5.86 15.55 14.45
CA ARG A 35 5.30 15.01 13.20
C ARG A 35 6.38 14.33 12.35
N ARG A 36 7.54 14.97 12.19
CA ARG A 36 8.69 14.42 11.45
C ARG A 36 9.23 13.17 12.11
N ASP A 37 9.37 13.17 13.43
CA ASP A 37 9.86 12.03 14.19
C ASP A 37 8.91 10.84 14.03
N ARG A 38 7.59 11.06 14.13
CA ARG A 38 6.58 10.02 13.88
C ARG A 38 6.70 9.42 12.47
N ILE A 39 6.86 10.26 11.45
CA ILE A 39 7.04 9.80 10.07
C ILE A 39 8.31 8.96 9.93
N ASN A 40 9.43 9.44 10.48
CA ASN A 40 10.70 8.72 10.42
C ASN A 40 10.62 7.36 11.13
N ASN A 41 9.99 7.30 12.30
CA ASN A 41 9.79 6.05 13.03
C ASN A 41 8.98 5.05 12.20
N SER A 42 7.86 5.49 11.61
CA SER A 42 7.05 4.61 10.75
C SER A 42 7.78 4.12 9.49
N ILE A 43 8.72 4.90 8.95
CA ILE A 43 9.54 4.48 7.79
C ILE A 43 10.58 3.42 8.21
N GLU A 44 11.18 3.55 9.40
CA GLU A 44 12.10 2.54 9.92
C GLU A 44 11.35 1.24 10.30
N GLU A 45 10.18 1.33 10.90
CA GLU A 45 9.30 0.16 11.13
C GLU A 45 8.92 -0.53 9.82
N LEU A 46 8.61 0.24 8.77
CA LEU A 46 8.32 -0.32 7.45
C LEU A 46 9.54 -1.05 6.86
N ARG A 47 10.75 -0.53 7.07
CA ARG A 47 11.99 -1.16 6.62
C ARG A 47 12.17 -2.54 7.27
N THR A 48 11.97 -2.65 8.58
CA THR A 48 12.16 -3.92 9.30
C THR A 48 11.14 -4.98 8.85
N LEU A 49 9.88 -4.58 8.65
CA LEU A 49 8.85 -5.48 8.11
C LEU A 49 9.22 -6.00 6.72
N LEU A 50 9.64 -5.12 5.81
CA LEU A 50 10.03 -5.50 4.45
C LEU A 50 11.31 -6.33 4.39
N GLN A 51 12.26 -6.15 5.33
CA GLN A 51 13.47 -6.95 5.41
C GLN A 51 13.21 -8.35 6.00
N THR A 52 12.24 -8.48 6.91
CA THR A 52 11.87 -9.76 7.50
C THR A 52 11.27 -10.72 6.46
N ASP A 53 10.58 -10.18 5.46
CA ASP A 53 10.06 -10.94 4.31
C ASP A 53 11.12 -11.23 3.23
N GLN A 54 12.31 -10.63 3.32
CA GLN A 54 13.43 -10.87 2.39
C GLN A 54 14.31 -12.02 2.89
N CYS A 55 14.80 -12.84 1.94
CA CYS A 55 15.64 -14.00 2.24
C CYS A 55 16.90 -13.58 3.04
N PRO A 56 17.30 -14.32 4.11
CA PRO A 56 18.38 -13.93 5.03
C PRO A 56 19.80 -13.82 4.41
N GLU A 57 19.94 -14.01 3.10
CA GLU A 57 21.22 -13.97 2.39
C GLU A 57 21.65 -12.59 1.89
N GLN A 58 20.76 -11.59 1.86
CA GLN A 58 21.18 -10.25 1.44
C GLN A 58 21.66 -9.41 2.63
N PRO A 59 22.88 -8.84 2.57
CA PRO A 59 23.31 -7.88 3.57
C PRO A 59 22.32 -6.71 3.57
N PRO A 60 22.07 -6.05 4.73
CA PRO A 60 21.09 -4.98 4.84
C PRO A 60 21.51 -3.86 3.88
N ALA A 61 20.96 -3.87 2.68
CA ALA A 61 21.18 -2.81 1.72
C ALA A 61 20.76 -1.53 2.42
N ARG A 62 21.55 -0.47 2.25
CA ARG A 62 21.18 0.88 2.68
C ARG A 62 19.98 1.32 1.83
N LEU A 63 18.81 0.76 2.10
CA LEU A 63 17.57 1.15 1.46
C LEU A 63 17.37 2.63 1.79
N GLU A 64 17.39 3.46 0.76
CA GLU A 64 17.07 4.87 0.91
C GLU A 64 15.57 4.98 1.20
N LYS A 65 15.13 6.11 1.77
CA LYS A 65 13.71 6.29 2.12
C LYS A 65 12.77 6.12 0.91
N ALA A 66 13.24 6.46 -0.30
CA ALA A 66 12.48 6.26 -1.52
C ALA A 66 12.32 4.76 -1.86
N ASP A 67 13.39 3.97 -1.73
CA ASP A 67 13.37 2.53 -2.01
C ASP A 67 12.46 1.77 -1.05
N ILE A 68 12.47 2.14 0.25
CA ILE A 68 11.58 1.56 1.26
C ILE A 68 10.11 1.78 0.85
N LEU A 69 9.77 3.00 0.42
CA LEU A 69 8.40 3.34 0.02
C LEU A 69 8.00 2.66 -1.29
N GLU A 70 8.92 2.59 -2.27
CA GLU A 70 8.66 1.90 -3.53
C GLU A 70 8.40 0.41 -3.31
N SER A 71 9.25 -0.25 -2.52
CA SER A 71 9.12 -1.66 -2.16
C SER A 71 7.79 -1.93 -1.44
N ALA A 72 7.40 -1.05 -0.51
CA ALA A 72 6.11 -1.16 0.18
C ALA A 72 4.92 -1.03 -0.78
N VAL A 73 4.96 -0.09 -1.72
CA VAL A 73 3.90 0.08 -2.72
C VAL A 73 3.80 -1.14 -3.62
N GLN A 74 4.93 -1.70 -4.05
CA GLN A 74 4.96 -2.92 -4.84
C GLN A 74 4.33 -4.09 -4.06
N PHE A 75 4.76 -4.31 -2.82
CA PHE A 75 4.20 -5.35 -1.94
C PHE A 75 2.68 -5.22 -1.79
N LEU A 76 2.17 -4.00 -1.55
CA LEU A 76 0.74 -3.77 -1.40
C LEU A 76 -0.04 -4.02 -2.70
N ARG A 77 0.52 -3.70 -3.86
CA ARG A 77 -0.10 -3.99 -5.16
C ARG A 77 -0.19 -5.49 -5.41
N GLU A 78 0.89 -6.21 -5.15
CA GLU A 78 0.93 -7.67 -5.26
C GLU A 78 -0.08 -8.30 -4.30
N GLN A 79 -0.10 -7.88 -3.04
CA GLN A 79 -1.04 -8.37 -2.03
C GLN A 79 -2.51 -8.07 -2.38
N ALA A 80 -2.81 -6.91 -2.95
CA ALA A 80 -4.16 -6.58 -3.39
C ALA A 80 -4.60 -7.44 -4.59
N SER A 81 -3.65 -7.76 -5.49
CA SER A 81 -3.89 -8.61 -6.64
C SER A 81 -4.05 -10.10 -6.28
N SER A 82 -3.32 -10.59 -5.28
CA SER A 82 -3.39 -11.99 -4.85
C SER A 82 -4.65 -12.28 -4.02
N LYS A 83 -4.95 -11.45 -3.02
CA LYS A 83 -6.10 -11.68 -2.10
C LYS A 83 -7.46 -11.76 -2.81
N SER A 84 -7.67 -10.94 -3.85
CA SER A 84 -8.92 -10.96 -4.63
C SER A 84 -9.00 -12.17 -5.57
N ASN A 85 -7.86 -12.57 -6.13
CA ASN A 85 -7.78 -13.64 -7.11
C ASN A 85 -7.83 -15.03 -6.45
N GLU A 86 -7.20 -15.23 -5.29
CA GLU A 86 -7.18 -16.53 -4.61
C GLU A 86 -8.57 -16.99 -4.14
N SER A 87 -9.35 -16.09 -3.53
CA SER A 87 -10.71 -16.41 -3.07
C SER A 87 -11.64 -16.71 -4.26
N TYR A 88 -11.55 -15.90 -5.32
CA TYR A 88 -12.29 -16.13 -6.55
C TYR A 88 -11.90 -17.43 -7.24
N GLN A 89 -10.60 -17.70 -7.42
CA GLN A 89 -10.10 -18.92 -8.07
C GLN A 89 -10.50 -20.17 -7.30
N SER A 90 -10.40 -20.14 -5.97
CA SER A 90 -10.85 -21.23 -5.10
C SER A 90 -12.35 -21.50 -5.26
N GLY A 91 -13.18 -20.45 -5.16
CA GLY A 91 -14.63 -20.57 -5.33
C GLY A 91 -15.04 -21.04 -6.72
N PHE A 92 -14.41 -20.52 -7.77
CA PHE A 92 -14.62 -20.95 -9.15
C PHE A 92 -14.24 -22.42 -9.35
N SER A 93 -13.06 -22.84 -8.86
CA SER A 93 -12.59 -24.22 -8.96
C SER A 93 -13.55 -25.17 -8.25
N HIS A 94 -14.01 -24.81 -7.05
CA HIS A 94 -14.97 -25.61 -6.29
C HIS A 94 -16.31 -25.74 -7.03
N CYS A 95 -16.86 -24.62 -7.52
CA CYS A 95 -18.09 -24.61 -8.30
C CYS A 95 -17.99 -25.48 -9.56
N LEU A 96 -16.89 -25.34 -10.31
CA LEU A 96 -16.66 -26.10 -11.53
C LEU A 96 -16.50 -27.59 -11.23
N GLN A 97 -15.76 -27.96 -10.18
CA GLN A 97 -15.63 -29.35 -9.75
C GLN A 97 -16.99 -29.97 -9.41
N GLU A 98 -17.82 -29.28 -8.64
CA GLU A 98 -19.16 -29.77 -8.32
C GLU A 98 -20.07 -29.87 -9.54
N THR A 99 -19.99 -28.91 -10.46
CA THR A 99 -20.73 -28.94 -11.72
C THR A 99 -20.34 -30.14 -12.57
N LEU A 100 -19.04 -30.39 -12.75
CA LEU A 100 -18.55 -31.53 -13.53
C LEU A 100 -18.90 -32.86 -12.85
N ARG A 101 -18.83 -32.93 -11.51
CA ARG A 101 -19.25 -34.11 -10.73
C ARG A 101 -20.74 -34.39 -10.94
N HIS A 102 -21.59 -33.37 -10.85
CA HIS A 102 -23.02 -33.50 -11.04
C HIS A 102 -23.36 -33.99 -12.45
N LEU A 103 -22.76 -33.39 -13.49
CA LEU A 103 -22.92 -33.84 -14.88
C LEU A 103 -22.43 -35.28 -15.07
N SER A 104 -21.31 -35.65 -14.46
CA SER A 104 -20.75 -37.00 -14.56
C SER A 104 -21.52 -38.06 -13.77
N LEU A 105 -22.43 -37.71 -12.86
CA LEU A 105 -23.18 -38.69 -12.06
C LEU A 105 -24.66 -38.73 -12.46
N HIS A 106 -25.27 -37.57 -12.66
CA HIS A 106 -26.72 -37.42 -12.74
C HIS A 106 -27.24 -37.00 -14.12
N ALA A 107 -26.42 -36.39 -14.98
CA ALA A 107 -26.90 -35.97 -16.29
C ALA A 107 -27.04 -37.16 -17.26
N PRO A 108 -28.12 -37.21 -18.06
CA PRO A 108 -28.33 -38.23 -19.08
C PRO A 108 -27.45 -37.94 -20.29
N LEU A 109 -26.15 -38.18 -20.15
CA LEU A 109 -25.14 -37.94 -21.17
C LEU A 109 -24.73 -39.25 -21.85
N GLN A 110 -24.42 -39.17 -23.13
CA GLN A 110 -23.81 -40.28 -23.87
C GLN A 110 -22.47 -40.68 -23.23
N PRO A 111 -22.08 -41.98 -23.25
CA PRO A 111 -20.86 -42.47 -22.61
C PRO A 111 -19.59 -41.71 -23.06
N ALA A 112 -19.50 -41.38 -24.34
CA ALA A 112 -18.38 -40.62 -24.90
C ALA A 112 -18.27 -39.21 -24.29
N ALA A 113 -19.39 -38.51 -24.10
CA ALA A 113 -19.42 -37.18 -23.50
C ALA A 113 -19.06 -37.23 -22.00
N ARG A 114 -19.53 -38.25 -21.29
CA ARG A 114 -19.17 -38.47 -19.87
C ARG A 114 -17.67 -38.74 -19.71
N GLU A 115 -17.06 -39.48 -20.62
CA GLU A 115 -15.62 -39.73 -20.64
C GLU A 115 -14.81 -38.46 -20.95
N GLN A 116 -15.29 -37.61 -21.86
CA GLN A 116 -14.66 -36.31 -22.13
C GLN A 116 -14.66 -35.39 -20.90
N ILE A 117 -15.77 -35.35 -20.15
CA ILE A 117 -15.88 -34.59 -18.90
C ILE A 117 -14.85 -35.07 -17.87
N LYS A 118 -14.68 -36.38 -17.70
CA LYS A 118 -13.68 -36.95 -16.79
C LYS A 118 -12.25 -36.56 -17.19
N ARG A 119 -11.92 -36.66 -18.48
CA ARG A 119 -10.59 -36.27 -19.01
C ARG A 119 -10.31 -34.80 -18.78
N PHE A 120 -11.29 -33.94 -19.07
CA PHE A 120 -11.19 -32.51 -18.82
C PHE A 120 -10.94 -32.21 -17.33
N TYR A 121 -11.68 -32.85 -16.44
CA TYR A 121 -11.54 -32.69 -15.00
C TYR A 121 -10.14 -33.06 -14.49
N VAL A 122 -9.58 -34.20 -14.93
CA VAL A 122 -8.22 -34.63 -14.55
C VAL A 122 -7.17 -33.65 -15.08
N HIS A 123 -7.27 -33.26 -16.36
CA HIS A 123 -6.33 -32.32 -16.96
C HIS A 123 -6.34 -30.96 -16.25
N GLN A 124 -7.52 -30.46 -15.90
CA GLN A 124 -7.67 -29.19 -15.21
C GLN A 124 -7.06 -29.22 -13.79
N ARG A 125 -7.26 -30.31 -13.03
CA ARG A 125 -6.64 -30.48 -11.71
C ARG A 125 -5.12 -30.49 -11.76
N VAL A 126 -4.54 -31.17 -12.75
CA VAL A 126 -3.07 -31.18 -12.93
C VAL A 126 -2.57 -29.78 -13.25
N SER A 127 -3.23 -29.07 -14.18
CA SER A 127 -2.85 -27.71 -14.58
C SER A 127 -2.93 -26.68 -13.43
N MET A 128 -3.94 -26.80 -12.56
CA MET A 128 -4.08 -25.91 -11.40
C MET A 128 -3.02 -26.19 -10.33
N ASN A 129 -2.65 -27.45 -10.10
CA ASN A 129 -1.59 -27.81 -9.16
C ASN A 129 -0.20 -27.32 -9.60
N THR A 130 0.09 -27.27 -10.91
CA THR A 130 1.38 -26.78 -11.42
C THR A 130 1.56 -25.27 -11.19
N ARG A 131 0.48 -24.50 -11.18
CA ARG A 131 0.53 -23.04 -10.93
C ARG A 131 0.89 -22.69 -9.49
N LEU A 132 0.58 -23.55 -8.52
CA LEU A 132 0.97 -23.39 -7.11
C LEU A 132 2.44 -23.73 -6.85
N SER A 133 3.09 -24.51 -7.73
CA SER A 133 4.52 -24.87 -7.61
C SER A 133 5.45 -23.96 -8.41
N THR A 134 4.90 -23.11 -9.28
CA THR A 134 5.67 -22.16 -10.09
C THR A 134 5.31 -20.74 -9.70
N GLU A 135 5.40 -20.43 -8.40
CA GLU A 135 5.64 -19.04 -8.02
C GLU A 135 7.09 -18.75 -8.41
N PRO A 136 7.35 -17.86 -9.40
CA PRO A 136 8.66 -17.24 -9.44
C PRO A 136 8.70 -16.41 -8.16
N ARG A 137 9.29 -16.97 -7.10
CA ARG A 137 9.67 -16.23 -5.90
C ARG A 137 10.27 -14.93 -6.40
N SER A 138 9.50 -13.84 -6.31
CA SER A 138 9.85 -12.56 -6.89
C SER A 138 11.15 -12.17 -6.22
N GLN A 139 12.25 -12.47 -6.89
CA GLN A 139 13.57 -12.04 -6.49
C GLN A 139 13.49 -10.54 -6.70
N PHE A 140 13.31 -9.81 -5.59
CA PHE A 140 13.54 -8.38 -5.51
C PHE A 140 15.02 -8.12 -5.79
N CYS A 141 15.43 -8.30 -7.04
CA CYS A 141 16.68 -7.80 -7.57
C CYS A 141 16.35 -6.47 -8.22
N ILE A 142 16.50 -5.40 -7.45
CA ILE A 142 16.32 -4.02 -7.90
C ILE A 142 17.24 -3.79 -9.12
N PRO A 143 16.72 -3.56 -10.33
CA PRO A 143 17.56 -3.16 -11.44
C PRO A 143 17.86 -1.66 -11.26
N SER A 144 19.12 -1.32 -11.02
CA SER A 144 19.58 0.06 -11.08
C SER A 144 19.43 0.61 -12.51
N LYS A 145 18.34 1.33 -12.78
CA LYS A 145 18.18 2.07 -14.04
C LYS A 145 17.74 3.52 -13.82
N ARG A 146 18.77 4.36 -13.93
CA ARG A 146 18.84 5.72 -14.45
C ARG A 146 17.50 6.37 -14.83
N HIS A 147 17.25 7.46 -14.12
CA HIS A 147 16.29 8.54 -14.38
C HIS A 147 15.92 8.70 -15.86
N SER A 148 14.64 8.47 -16.17
CA SER A 148 14.00 9.06 -17.34
C SER A 148 12.79 9.85 -16.87
N THR A 149 12.88 11.17 -17.05
CA THR A 149 11.84 12.14 -16.77
C THR A 149 10.72 11.98 -17.77
N LEU A 150 9.48 11.75 -17.35
CA LEU A 150 8.30 12.20 -18.10
C LEU A 150 7.01 12.20 -17.25
N ARG A 151 6.30 13.33 -17.40
CA ARG A 151 4.89 13.60 -17.10
C ARG A 151 4.45 13.74 -15.64
N ALA A 152 4.52 15.01 -15.23
CA ALA A 152 3.70 15.63 -14.21
C ALA A 152 2.21 15.25 -14.36
N ARG A 153 1.65 14.61 -13.33
CA ARG A 153 0.22 14.67 -13.02
C ARG A 153 0.00 14.69 -11.51
N LYS A 154 -0.59 15.81 -11.09
CA LYS A 154 -1.36 16.07 -9.87
C LYS A 154 -0.53 16.06 -8.58
N SER A 155 -0.13 17.26 -8.19
CA SER A 155 0.38 17.62 -6.86
C SER A 155 -0.64 17.22 -5.78
N LEU A 156 -0.53 15.99 -5.27
CA LEU A 156 -1.19 15.56 -4.02
C LEU A 156 -0.47 16.08 -2.78
N TRP A 157 0.69 16.70 -2.98
CA TRP A 157 1.43 17.37 -1.93
C TRP A 157 0.96 18.81 -1.79
N ARG A 158 0.35 19.12 -0.64
CA ARG A 158 0.28 20.48 -0.12
C ARG A 158 1.42 20.64 0.90
N PRO A 159 2.31 21.63 0.73
CA PRO A 159 3.25 21.99 1.78
C PRO A 159 2.47 22.60 2.96
N TRP A 160 2.93 22.31 4.17
CA TRP A 160 2.49 22.96 5.40
C TRP A 160 3.15 24.32 5.53
#